data_AF-A0A838TV21-F1
#
_entry.id   AF-A0A838TV21-F1
#
_cell.length_a   1.000
_cell.length_b   1.000
_cell.length_c   1.000
_cell.angle_alpha   90.00
_cell.angle_beta   90.00
_cell.angle_gamma   90.00
#
_symmetry.space_group_name_H-M   'P 1'
#
loop_
_entity.id
_entity.type
_entity.pdbx_description
1 polymer ?
#
loop_
_entity_poly.entity_id
_entity_poly.type
_entity_poly.pdbx_seq_one_letter_code
_entity_poly.pdbx_strand_id
1 'polypeptide(L)'
;MLKFIYTIFIGVLFATLVGVGIAAFYESPKPPDYSTTPVRIANPNGLQTAEEIKKQEQQQIKYDQEYKIFQEKDQEYNRNVSIISLIIALFALIISLTLFKRLYIIADGLLLGGVLTLIYSIIRGFGAEDNIFRFVVVAIGFVIAVVLGYIKFVPKESPKK
;
A
#
# COMPACT_ATOMS: atom_id res chain seq x y z
N MET A 1 -29.34 -12.42 -2.04
CA MET A 1 -27.94 -12.92 -2.03
C MET A 1 -27.13 -12.44 -3.23
N LEU A 2 -27.58 -12.63 -4.47
CA LEU A 2 -26.78 -12.26 -5.67
C LEU A 2 -26.29 -10.80 -5.69
N LYS A 3 -27.15 -9.83 -5.33
CA LYS A 3 -26.77 -8.41 -5.27
C LYS A 3 -25.60 -8.15 -4.31
N PHE A 4 -25.63 -8.79 -3.14
CA PHE A 4 -24.59 -8.65 -2.12
C PHE A 4 -23.26 -9.25 -2.59
N ILE A 5 -23.30 -10.44 -3.20
CA ILE A 5 -22.10 -11.07 -3.80
C ILE A 5 -21.51 -10.17 -4.88
N TYR A 6 -22.36 -9.58 -5.74
CA TYR A 6 -21.91 -8.70 -6.81
C TYR A 6 -21.30 -7.39 -6.28
N THR A 7 -21.87 -6.81 -5.21
CA THR A 7 -21.28 -5.66 -4.51
C THR A 7 -19.89 -5.98 -3.97
N ILE A 8 -19.71 -7.12 -3.31
CA ILE A 8 -18.40 -7.57 -2.82
C ILE A 8 -17.43 -7.75 -3.98
N PHE A 9 -17.88 -8.44 -5.04
CA PHE A 9 -17.08 -8.69 -6.23
C PHE A 9 -16.57 -7.39 -6.85
N ILE A 10 -17.44 -6.39 -7.06
CA ILE A 10 -17.04 -5.08 -7.56
C ILE A 10 -16.01 -4.43 -6.64
N GLY A 11 -16.25 -4.44 -5.32
CA GLY A 11 -15.35 -3.80 -4.37
C GLY A 11 -13.94 -4.40 -4.39
N VAL A 12 -13.85 -5.73 -4.35
CA VAL A 12 -12.57 -6.46 -4.39
C VAL A 12 -11.89 -6.29 -5.75
N LEU A 13 -12.64 -6.35 -6.84
CA LEU A 13 -12.09 -6.20 -8.19
C LEU A 13 -11.58 -4.77 -8.41
N PHE A 14 -12.29 -3.76 -7.92
CA PHE A 14 -11.83 -2.37 -7.96
C PHE A 14 -10.55 -2.18 -7.13
N ALA A 15 -10.50 -2.66 -5.89
CA ALA A 15 -9.29 -2.53 -5.06
C ALA A 15 -8.08 -3.25 -5.68
N THR A 16 -8.30 -4.44 -6.24
CA THR A 16 -7.28 -5.19 -6.99
C THR A 16 -6.83 -4.43 -8.23
N LEU A 17 -7.76 -3.85 -8.99
CA LEU A 17 -7.45 -3.03 -10.16
C LEU A 17 -6.56 -1.85 -9.80
N VAL A 18 -6.80 -1.18 -8.67
CA VAL A 18 -5.93 -0.09 -8.21
C VAL A 18 -4.54 -0.62 -7.85
N GLY A 19 -4.45 -1.69 -7.06
CA GLY A 19 -3.16 -2.25 -6.64
C GLY A 19 -2.31 -2.75 -7.82
N VAL A 20 -2.91 -3.53 -8.72
CA VAL A 20 -2.25 -4.04 -9.94
C VAL A 20 -1.98 -2.90 -10.92
N GLY A 21 -2.90 -1.94 -11.04
CA GLY A 21 -2.73 -0.76 -11.89
C GLY A 21 -1.53 0.07 -11.48
N ILE A 22 -1.36 0.36 -10.18
CA ILE A 22 -0.16 1.04 -9.68
C ILE A 22 1.08 0.21 -9.99
N ALA A 23 1.07 -1.10 -9.68
CA ALA A 23 2.23 -1.97 -9.94
C ALA A 23 2.62 -2.07 -11.43
N ALA A 24 1.67 -1.90 -12.34
CA ALA A 24 1.91 -1.94 -13.79
C ALA A 24 2.60 -0.68 -14.33
N PHE A 25 2.41 0.47 -13.68
CA PHE A 25 2.95 1.77 -14.14
C PHE A 25 4.00 2.38 -13.20
N TYR A 26 4.12 1.86 -11.98
CA TYR A 26 5.08 2.30 -10.96
C TYR A 26 5.78 1.06 -10.40
N GLU A 27 6.95 0.77 -10.95
CA GLU A 27 7.70 -0.46 -10.61
C GLU A 27 8.26 -0.40 -9.20
N SER A 28 8.13 -1.50 -8.46
CA SER A 28 8.78 -1.64 -7.16
C SER A 28 10.29 -1.78 -7.33
N PRO A 29 11.10 -1.18 -6.45
CA PRO A 29 12.53 -1.41 -6.44
C PRO A 29 12.82 -2.90 -6.21
N LYS A 30 13.94 -3.39 -6.79
CA LYS A 30 14.35 -4.78 -6.66
C LYS A 30 15.39 -4.91 -5.54
N PRO A 31 15.25 -5.90 -4.64
CA PRO A 31 16.27 -6.15 -3.63
C PRO A 31 17.59 -6.57 -4.29
N PRO A 32 18.74 -6.31 -3.65
CA PRO A 32 20.02 -6.82 -4.10
C PRO A 32 20.03 -8.35 -4.15
N ASP A 33 20.82 -8.93 -5.07
CA ASP A 33 20.83 -10.36 -5.33
C ASP A 33 21.38 -11.15 -4.13
N TYR A 34 20.59 -12.09 -3.60
CA TYR A 34 20.99 -12.97 -2.52
C TYR A 34 22.19 -13.86 -2.86
N SER A 35 22.51 -14.09 -4.14
CA SER A 35 23.73 -14.81 -4.54
C SER A 35 25.01 -14.04 -4.16
N THR A 36 24.90 -12.74 -3.94
CA THR A 36 25.98 -11.86 -3.45
C THR A 36 26.01 -11.74 -1.93
N THR A 37 25.08 -12.39 -1.22
CA THR A 37 25.11 -12.42 0.25
C THR A 37 26.43 -13.04 0.68
N PRO A 38 27.27 -12.35 1.47
CA PRO A 38 28.56 -12.88 1.89
C PRO A 38 28.33 -14.13 2.74
N VAL A 39 28.51 -15.31 2.15
CA VAL A 39 28.57 -16.56 2.90
C VAL A 39 29.91 -16.56 3.63
N ARG A 40 29.89 -16.59 4.96
CA ARG A 40 31.08 -16.98 5.73
C ARG A 40 31.40 -18.41 5.37
N ILE A 41 32.26 -18.61 4.38
CA ILE A 41 32.76 -19.93 4.04
C ILE A 41 33.68 -20.32 5.20
N ALA A 42 33.18 -21.16 6.10
CA ALA A 42 34.01 -21.80 7.10
C ALA A 42 35.01 -22.67 6.34
N ASN A 43 36.27 -22.23 6.27
CA ASN A 43 37.31 -23.02 5.63
C ASN A 43 37.42 -24.33 6.43
N PRO A 44 37.28 -25.53 5.82
CA PRO A 44 37.34 -26.81 6.54
C PRO A 44 38.65 -27.01 7.34
N ASN A 45 39.70 -26.25 7.01
CA ASN A 45 40.99 -26.26 7.70
C ASN A 45 41.13 -25.14 8.77
N GLY A 46 40.07 -24.38 9.06
CA GLY A 46 40.02 -23.34 10.10
C GLY A 46 40.77 -22.03 9.82
N LEU A 47 41.63 -21.98 8.80
CA LEU A 47 42.45 -20.81 8.47
C LEU A 47 41.96 -20.15 7.18
N GLN A 48 41.24 -19.02 7.30
CA GLN A 48 40.99 -18.14 6.16
C GLN A 48 42.24 -17.29 5.90
N THR A 49 42.61 -17.13 4.63
CA THR A 49 43.72 -16.28 4.23
C THR A 49 43.33 -14.81 4.44
N ALA A 50 44.29 -13.94 4.78
CA ALA A 50 44.03 -12.50 4.92
C ALA A 50 43.40 -11.86 3.67
N GLU A 51 43.67 -12.41 2.48
CA GLU A 51 43.02 -11.97 1.23
C GLU A 51 41.55 -12.39 1.11
N GLU A 52 41.19 -13.56 1.61
CA GLU A 52 39.81 -14.08 1.60
C GLU A 52 38.93 -13.28 2.55
N ILE A 53 39.45 -12.96 3.74
CA ILE A 53 38.79 -12.10 4.73
C ILE A 53 38.52 -10.72 4.13
N LYS A 54 39.53 -10.09 3.51
CA LYS A 54 39.37 -8.77 2.86
C LYS A 54 38.35 -8.80 1.72
N LYS A 55 38.32 -9.87 0.91
CA LYS A 55 37.32 -10.01 -0.18
C LYS A 55 35.90 -10.16 0.38
N GLN A 56 35.71 -10.93 1.44
CA GLN A 56 34.41 -11.07 2.11
C GLN A 56 33.96 -9.74 2.73
N GLU A 57 34.84 -9.03 3.43
CA GLU A 57 34.55 -7.71 3.99
C GLU A 57 34.13 -6.71 2.90
N GLN A 58 34.83 -6.69 1.77
CA GLN A 58 34.47 -5.82 0.64
C GLN A 58 33.13 -6.19 0.01
N GLN A 59 32.82 -7.47 -0.12
CA GLN A 59 31.51 -7.93 -0.62
C GLN A 59 30.39 -7.56 0.35
N GLN A 60 30.62 -7.70 1.66
CA GLN A 60 29.66 -7.31 2.68
C GLN A 60 29.39 -5.81 2.67
N ILE A 61 30.44 -4.97 2.61
CA ILE A 61 30.29 -3.51 2.52
C ILE A 61 29.48 -3.13 1.27
N LYS A 62 29.75 -3.76 0.12
CA LYS A 62 28.99 -3.49 -1.11
C LYS A 62 27.52 -3.90 -0.97
N TYR A 63 27.26 -5.09 -0.44
CA TYR A 63 25.90 -5.57 -0.20
C TYR A 63 25.14 -4.65 0.76
N ASP A 64 25.76 -4.24 1.87
CA ASP A 64 25.15 -3.33 2.85
C ASP A 64 24.84 -1.95 2.24
N GLN A 65 25.70 -1.44 1.35
CA GLN A 65 25.47 -0.21 0.61
C GLN A 65 24.30 -0.33 -0.37
N GLU A 66 24.27 -1.39 -1.17
CA GLU A 66 23.17 -1.66 -2.11
C GLU A 66 21.84 -1.87 -1.37
N TYR A 67 21.88 -2.56 -0.24
CA TYR A 67 20.71 -2.79 0.60
C TYR A 67 20.16 -1.49 1.20
N LYS A 68 21.02 -0.59 1.68
CA LYS A 68 20.60 0.76 2.14
C LYS A 68 19.93 1.55 1.02
N ILE A 69 20.54 1.57 -0.17
CA ILE A 69 19.96 2.25 -1.35
C ILE A 69 18.60 1.64 -1.71
N PHE A 70 18.48 0.31 -1.66
CA PHE A 70 17.22 -0.38 -1.87
C PHE A 70 16.17 0.03 -0.83
N GLN A 71 16.52 0.06 0.45
CA GLN A 71 15.60 0.48 1.53
C GLN A 71 15.10 1.90 1.33
N GLU A 72 15.98 2.86 1.04
CA GLU A 72 15.58 4.26 0.80
C GLU A 72 14.60 4.37 -0.39
N LYS A 73 14.89 3.66 -1.49
CA LYS A 73 14.00 3.63 -2.66
C LYS A 73 12.69 2.93 -2.37
N ASP A 74 12.70 1.86 -1.58
CA ASP A 74 11.48 1.13 -1.20
C ASP A 74 10.59 1.97 -0.29
N GLN A 75 11.17 2.74 0.64
CA GLN A 75 10.42 3.68 1.47
C GLN A 75 9.76 4.78 0.63
N GLU A 76 10.51 5.39 -0.30
CA GLU A 76 9.96 6.39 -1.23
C GLU A 76 8.84 5.79 -2.10
N TYR A 77 9.07 4.59 -2.63
CA TYR A 77 8.10 3.85 -3.41
C TYR A 77 6.81 3.63 -2.63
N ASN A 78 6.89 3.09 -1.41
CA ASN A 78 5.73 2.83 -0.56
C ASN A 78 4.97 4.12 -0.18
N ARG A 79 5.68 5.21 0.08
CA ARG A 79 5.08 6.54 0.30
C ARG A 79 4.29 7.01 -0.92
N ASN A 80 4.88 6.93 -2.11
CA ASN A 80 4.24 7.38 -3.34
C ASN A 80 3.03 6.51 -3.71
N VAL A 81 3.14 5.18 -3.58
CA VAL A 81 2.02 4.25 -3.76
C VAL A 81 0.89 4.56 -2.78
N SER A 82 1.22 4.84 -1.51
CA SER A 82 0.25 5.24 -0.49
C SER A 82 -0.51 6.51 -0.90
N ILE A 83 0.18 7.54 -1.36
CA ILE A 83 -0.43 8.80 -1.81
C ILE A 83 -1.34 8.57 -3.03
N ILE A 84 -0.87 7.87 -4.06
CA ILE A 84 -1.65 7.61 -5.27
C ILE A 84 -2.92 6.83 -4.94
N SER A 85 -2.79 5.76 -4.17
CA SER A 85 -3.95 4.95 -3.75
C SER A 85 -4.91 5.72 -2.84
N LEU A 86 -4.42 6.62 -1.97
CA LEU A 86 -5.25 7.49 -1.15
C LEU A 86 -6.12 8.41 -2.02
N ILE A 87 -5.52 9.05 -3.01
CA ILE A 87 -6.22 9.94 -3.94
C ILE A 87 -7.31 9.17 -4.70
N ILE A 88 -6.96 7.99 -5.24
CA ILE A 88 -7.92 7.13 -5.95
C ILE A 88 -9.06 6.68 -5.03
N ALA A 89 -8.75 6.29 -3.79
CA ALA A 89 -9.74 5.90 -2.79
C ALA A 89 -10.70 7.06 -2.49
N LEU A 90 -10.18 8.26 -2.27
CA LEU A 90 -10.98 9.47 -2.03
C LEU A 90 -11.94 9.76 -3.19
N PHE A 91 -11.44 9.72 -4.43
CA PHE A 91 -12.30 9.90 -5.61
C PHE A 91 -13.36 8.81 -5.71
N ALA A 92 -13.01 7.55 -5.52
CA ALA A 92 -13.97 6.44 -5.55
C ALA A 92 -15.08 6.61 -4.51
N LEU A 93 -14.72 7.01 -3.29
CA LEU A 93 -15.66 7.26 -2.19
C LEU A 93 -16.59 8.44 -2.50
N ILE A 94 -16.05 9.56 -2.97
CA ILE A 94 -16.86 10.73 -3.36
C ILE A 94 -17.83 10.38 -4.49
N ILE A 95 -17.33 9.73 -5.54
CA ILE A 95 -18.15 9.33 -6.71
C ILE A 95 -19.24 8.33 -6.28
N SER A 96 -18.89 7.38 -5.41
CA SER A 96 -19.83 6.37 -4.92
C SER A 96 -21.04 6.98 -4.20
N LEU A 97 -20.83 8.08 -3.47
CA LEU A 97 -21.87 8.79 -2.72
C LEU A 97 -22.69 9.76 -3.57
N THR A 98 -22.10 10.33 -4.62
CA THR A 98 -22.70 11.47 -5.36
C THR A 98 -23.35 11.08 -6.68
N LEU A 99 -22.73 10.19 -7.48
CA LEU A 99 -23.16 9.95 -8.86
C LEU A 99 -24.20 8.84 -9.02
N PHE A 100 -24.24 7.84 -8.14
CA PHE A 100 -24.93 6.58 -8.43
C PHE A 100 -26.31 6.39 -7.77
N LYS A 101 -27.11 7.47 -7.65
CA LYS A 101 -28.48 7.39 -7.08
C LYS A 101 -29.41 6.39 -7.80
N ARG A 102 -29.08 5.96 -9.02
CA ARG A 102 -29.83 4.96 -9.81
C ARG A 102 -29.21 3.57 -9.84
N LEU A 103 -27.93 3.41 -9.49
CA LEU A 103 -27.15 2.17 -9.61
C LEU A 103 -26.61 1.73 -8.25
N TYR A 104 -27.52 1.51 -7.29
CA TYR A 104 -27.19 1.21 -5.89
C TYR A 104 -26.14 0.10 -5.73
N ILE A 105 -26.20 -0.97 -6.53
CA ILE A 105 -25.26 -2.10 -6.42
C ILE A 105 -23.83 -1.69 -6.80
N ILE A 106 -23.67 -0.90 -7.87
CA ILE A 106 -22.37 -0.40 -8.33
C ILE A 106 -21.84 0.66 -7.36
N ALA A 107 -22.72 1.54 -6.87
CA ALA A 107 -22.40 2.54 -5.85
C ALA A 107 -21.84 1.88 -4.58
N ASP A 108 -22.55 0.89 -4.04
CA ASP A 108 -22.14 0.18 -2.83
C ASP A 108 -20.86 -0.63 -3.06
N GLY A 109 -20.68 -1.20 -4.25
CA GLY A 109 -19.47 -1.94 -4.62
C GLY A 109 -18.27 -1.01 -4.73
N LEU A 110 -18.41 0.12 -5.40
CA LEU A 110 -17.37 1.13 -5.52
C LEU A 110 -17.04 1.77 -4.16
N LEU A 111 -18.03 1.98 -3.29
CA LEU A 111 -17.81 2.44 -1.93
C LEU A 111 -16.94 1.44 -1.16
N LEU A 112 -17.29 0.15 -1.19
CA LEU A 112 -16.49 -0.91 -0.58
C LEU A 112 -15.08 -0.95 -1.17
N GLY A 113 -14.95 -0.87 -2.49
CA GLY A 113 -13.65 -0.83 -3.17
C GLY A 113 -12.81 0.38 -2.77
N GLY A 114 -13.43 1.56 -2.62
CA GLY A 114 -12.78 2.76 -2.11
C GLY A 114 -12.26 2.58 -0.68
N VAL A 115 -13.06 1.96 0.20
CA VAL A 115 -12.62 1.63 1.58
C VAL A 115 -11.46 0.63 1.57
N LEU A 116 -11.53 -0.43 0.78
CA LEU A 116 -10.44 -1.40 0.66
C LEU A 116 -9.16 -0.76 0.11
N THR A 117 -9.29 0.13 -0.87
CA THR A 117 -8.17 0.89 -1.43
C THR A 117 -7.58 1.87 -0.41
N LEU A 118 -8.41 2.47 0.44
CA LEU A 118 -7.96 3.32 1.55
C LEU A 118 -7.15 2.50 2.57
N ILE A 119 -7.61 1.30 2.93
CA ILE A 119 -6.86 0.39 3.81
C ILE A 119 -5.53 0.02 3.16
N TYR A 120 -5.52 -0.31 1.86
CA TYR A 120 -4.29 -0.58 1.12
C TYR A 120 -3.31 0.60 1.15
N SER A 121 -3.81 1.82 0.95
CA SER A 121 -3.02 3.06 1.06
C SER A 121 -2.38 3.21 2.44
N ILE A 122 -3.15 2.95 3.52
CA ILE A 122 -2.65 3.01 4.89
C ILE A 122 -1.54 1.98 5.10
N ILE A 123 -1.76 0.72 4.71
CA ILE A 123 -0.76 -0.36 4.84
C ILE A 123 0.53 0.00 4.12
N ARG A 124 0.43 0.50 2.88
CA ARG A 124 1.60 0.99 2.13
C ARG A 124 2.26 2.18 2.81
N GLY A 125 1.48 3.09 3.40
CA GLY A 125 2.01 4.26 4.08
C GLY A 125 2.83 3.94 5.33
N PHE A 126 2.54 2.82 6.00
CA PHE A 126 3.40 2.31 7.09
C PHE A 126 4.79 1.89 6.62
N GLY A 127 4.96 1.52 5.34
CA GLY A 127 6.26 1.23 4.75
C GLY A 127 7.18 2.45 4.63
N ALA A 128 6.64 3.68 4.71
CA ALA A 128 7.45 4.89 4.80
C ALA A 128 7.90 5.08 6.27
N GLU A 129 9.19 5.30 6.54
CA GLU A 129 9.72 5.53 7.92
C GLU A 129 9.38 6.92 8.51
N ASP A 130 8.54 7.71 7.85
CA ASP A 130 8.12 9.02 8.33
C ASP A 130 6.88 8.90 9.25
N ASN A 131 7.09 9.14 10.55
CA ASN A 131 6.03 9.08 11.56
C ASN A 131 4.93 10.14 11.36
N ILE A 132 5.28 11.33 10.84
CA ILE A 132 4.31 12.38 10.54
C ILE A 132 3.44 11.92 9.37
N PHE A 133 4.05 11.38 8.32
CA PHE A 133 3.32 10.82 7.18
C PHE A 133 2.35 9.72 7.60
N ARG A 134 2.82 8.73 8.39
CA ARG A 134 1.98 7.65 8.93
C ARG A 134 0.78 8.19 9.71
N PHE A 135 1.02 9.16 10.59
CA PHE A 135 -0.04 9.81 11.35
C PHE A 135 -1.06 10.49 10.44
N VAL A 136 -0.60 11.28 9.47
CA VAL A 136 -1.47 12.01 8.53
C VAL A 136 -2.35 11.03 7.73
N VAL A 137 -1.76 9.94 7.20
CA VAL A 137 -2.50 8.93 6.43
C VAL A 137 -3.56 8.25 7.29
N VAL A 138 -3.22 7.86 8.53
CA VAL A 138 -4.19 7.25 9.47
C VAL A 138 -5.28 8.26 9.87
N ALA A 139 -4.91 9.52 10.13
CA ALA A 139 -5.85 10.57 10.50
C ALA A 139 -6.85 10.86 9.36
N ILE A 140 -6.37 10.94 8.12
CA ILE A 140 -7.24 11.07 6.94
C ILE A 140 -8.17 9.87 6.83
N GLY A 141 -7.63 8.64 6.96
CA GLY A 141 -8.43 7.43 6.94
C GLY A 141 -9.54 7.41 8.00
N PHE A 142 -9.21 7.85 9.22
CA PHE A 142 -10.15 7.97 10.33
C PHE A 142 -11.25 9.01 10.05
N VAL A 143 -10.88 10.22 9.61
CA VAL A 143 -11.84 11.29 9.28
C VAL A 143 -12.80 10.81 8.19
N ILE A 144 -12.29 10.17 7.14
CA ILE A 144 -13.12 9.60 6.07
C ILE A 144 -14.07 8.55 6.63
N ALA A 145 -13.61 7.61 7.44
CA ALA A 145 -14.45 6.57 8.01
C ALA A 145 -15.60 7.16 8.84
N VAL A 146 -15.32 8.18 9.65
CA VAL A 146 -16.34 8.90 10.45
C VAL A 146 -17.33 9.63 9.54
N VAL A 147 -16.86 10.38 8.55
CA VAL A 147 -17.72 11.15 7.63
C VAL A 147 -18.62 10.22 6.81
N LEU A 148 -18.07 9.14 6.26
CA LEU A 148 -18.83 8.14 5.51
C LEU A 148 -19.88 7.45 6.40
N GLY A 149 -19.49 7.09 7.62
CA GLY A 149 -20.40 6.52 8.62
C GLY A 149 -21.55 7.47 8.92
N TYR A 150 -21.25 8.75 9.17
CA TYR A 150 -22.25 9.78 9.42
C TYR A 150 -23.21 9.95 8.23
N ILE A 151 -22.68 10.15 7.02
CA ILE A 151 -23.50 10.39 5.82
C ILE A 151 -24.40 9.19 5.49
N LYS A 152 -23.90 7.97 5.67
CA LYS A 152 -24.63 6.75 5.27
C LYS A 152 -25.63 6.28 6.33
N PHE A 153 -25.33 6.45 7.61
CA PHE A 153 -26.13 5.87 8.71
C PHE A 153 -26.96 6.87 9.49
N VAL A 154 -26.67 8.18 9.42
CA VAL A 154 -27.52 9.19 10.07
C VAL A 154 -28.68 9.53 9.13
N PRO A 155 -29.94 9.25 9.51
CA PRO A 155 -31.09 9.59 8.69
C PRO A 155 -31.16 11.10 8.48
N LYS A 156 -31.36 11.55 7.23
CA LYS A 156 -31.81 12.91 6.98
C LYS A 156 -33.25 13.00 7.49
N GLU A 157 -33.48 13.66 8.62
CA GLU A 157 -34.83 14.01 9.04
C GLU A 157 -35.50 14.76 7.89
N SER A 158 -36.48 14.13 7.24
CA SER A 158 -37.38 14.83 6.33
C SER A 158 -38.21 15.77 7.19
N PRO A 159 -38.23 17.09 6.91
CA PRO A 159 -39.17 17.97 7.60
C PRO A 159 -40.57 17.43 7.30
N LYS A 160 -41.29 17.02 8.34
CA LYS A 160 -42.70 16.66 8.25
C LYS A 160 -43.42 17.88 7.65
N LYS A 161 -43.91 17.73 6.42
CA LYS A 161 -44.93 18.60 5.85
C LYS A 161 -46.28 17.94 6.06
#